data_AF-A0A6B2XSD5-F1
#
_entry.id   AF-A0A6B2XSD5-F1
#
_cell.length_a   1.000
_cell.length_b   1.000
_cell.length_c   1.000
_cell.angle_alpha   90.00
_cell.angle_beta   90.00
_cell.angle_gamma   90.00
#
_symmetry.space_group_name_H-M   'P 1'
#
loop_
_entity.id
_entity.type
_entity.pdbx_description
1 polymer ?
#
loop_
_entity_poly.entity_id
_entity_poly.type
_entity_poly.pdbx_seq_one_letter_code
_entity_poly.pdbx_strand_id
1 'polypeptide(L)'
;SETVLVDDDVVRQISELSPLAPLHNPPNVKGIEVARELLPDVPHVAVFDTALFSTLPDAGATYALDREVAQEHGVRRYGFHGTSHQYVSGKVARVLGRRIEGLNTIVLHLGNGASASAVRGGVADDTSMGMTPLEGLVMGTRTGDIDAAVVFHLARNAGMSIDEIDVLFNKRSGVKGLSGVNDFRELRRLIDAGDEDAR
;
A
#
# COMPACT_ATOMS: atom_id res chain seq x y z
N SER A 1 10.20 -5.17 -10.37
CA SER A 1 8.81 -4.73 -10.63
C SER A 1 8.06 -5.70 -11.53
N GLU A 2 8.71 -6.60 -12.25
CA GLU A 2 8.02 -7.68 -12.97
C GLU A 2 7.82 -8.91 -12.09
N THR A 3 6.92 -9.80 -12.49
CA THR A 3 6.78 -11.12 -11.88
C THR A 3 8.01 -11.96 -12.24
N VAL A 4 8.69 -12.53 -11.26
CA VAL A 4 9.96 -13.25 -11.47
C VAL A 4 9.93 -14.64 -10.83
N LEU A 5 10.63 -15.58 -11.46
CA LEU A 5 10.96 -16.85 -10.81
C LEU A 5 11.86 -16.57 -9.61
N VAL A 6 11.56 -17.22 -8.49
CA VAL A 6 12.34 -17.07 -7.27
C VAL A 6 13.59 -17.92 -7.36
N ASP A 7 14.73 -17.26 -7.22
CA ASP A 7 16.03 -17.85 -6.92
C ASP A 7 16.64 -17.19 -5.67
N ASP A 8 17.87 -17.56 -5.33
CA ASP A 8 18.55 -17.01 -4.15
C ASP A 8 18.85 -15.51 -4.29
N ASP A 9 19.00 -15.03 -5.52
CA ASP A 9 19.23 -13.61 -5.81
C ASP A 9 17.97 -12.79 -5.51
N VAL A 10 16.81 -13.26 -5.99
CA VAL A 10 15.50 -12.65 -5.71
C VAL A 10 15.21 -12.62 -4.22
N VAL A 11 15.46 -13.73 -3.49
CA VAL A 11 15.25 -13.76 -2.03
C VAL A 11 16.14 -12.72 -1.33
N ARG A 12 17.42 -12.62 -1.72
CA ARG A 12 18.35 -11.65 -1.16
C ARG A 12 17.90 -10.21 -1.41
N GLN A 13 17.50 -9.89 -2.64
CA GLN A 13 17.02 -8.55 -3.00
C GLN A 13 15.76 -8.16 -2.22
N ILE A 14 14.78 -9.07 -2.06
CA ILE A 14 13.58 -8.82 -1.25
C ILE A 14 13.97 -8.55 0.22
N SER A 15 14.93 -9.31 0.74
CA SER A 15 15.46 -9.13 2.10
C SER A 15 16.14 -7.77 2.27
N GLU A 16 16.97 -7.34 1.32
CA GLU A 16 17.64 -6.03 1.33
C GLU A 16 16.66 -4.86 1.29
N LEU A 17 15.48 -5.04 0.67
CA LEU A 17 14.40 -4.05 0.66
C LEU A 17 13.56 -4.03 1.94
N SER A 18 13.85 -4.88 2.93
CA SER A 18 13.10 -4.91 4.20
C SER A 18 13.02 -3.58 4.94
N PRO A 19 14.05 -2.70 4.95
CA PRO A 19 13.93 -1.38 5.56
C PRO A 19 12.81 -0.51 4.96
N LEU A 20 12.43 -0.72 3.69
CA LEU A 20 11.33 0.00 3.04
C LEU A 20 9.95 -0.56 3.42
N ALA A 21 9.89 -1.82 3.83
CA ALA A 21 8.64 -2.51 4.19
C ALA A 21 8.84 -3.50 5.36
N PRO A 22 9.22 -3.00 6.55
CA PRO A 22 9.71 -3.83 7.66
C PRO A 22 8.64 -4.79 8.23
N LEU A 23 7.36 -4.44 8.09
CA LEU A 23 6.24 -5.29 8.53
C LEU A 23 5.79 -6.31 7.47
N HIS A 24 6.36 -6.27 6.26
CA HIS A 24 5.89 -7.06 5.12
C HIS A 24 7.00 -7.93 4.52
N ASN A 25 8.14 -7.35 4.17
CA ASN A 25 9.20 -8.11 3.48
C ASN A 25 9.83 -9.21 4.35
N PRO A 26 10.17 -8.99 5.63
CA PRO A 26 10.74 -10.06 6.46
C PRO A 26 9.85 -11.32 6.58
N PRO A 27 8.54 -11.23 6.91
CA PRO A 27 7.69 -12.42 6.93
C PRO A 27 7.48 -13.01 5.53
N ASN A 28 7.47 -12.20 4.47
CA ASN A 28 7.38 -12.71 3.09
C ASN A 28 8.62 -13.53 2.69
N VAL A 29 9.82 -13.04 3.00
CA VAL A 29 11.09 -13.77 2.81
C VAL A 29 11.04 -15.09 3.55
N LYS A 30 10.62 -15.08 4.82
CA LYS A 30 10.53 -16.32 5.60
C LYS A 30 9.53 -17.31 4.99
N GLY A 31 8.41 -16.81 4.49
CA GLY A 31 7.43 -17.62 3.76
C GLY A 31 8.02 -18.27 2.51
N ILE A 32 8.81 -17.53 1.73
CA ILE A 32 9.49 -18.04 0.54
C ILE A 32 10.49 -19.14 0.90
N GLU A 33 11.33 -18.93 1.92
CA GLU A 33 12.31 -19.92 2.39
C GLU A 33 11.63 -21.25 2.76
N VAL A 34 10.61 -21.18 3.62
CA VAL A 34 9.88 -22.38 4.08
C VAL A 34 9.14 -23.05 2.92
N ALA A 35 8.55 -22.28 2.00
CA ALA A 35 7.87 -22.85 0.85
C ALA A 35 8.85 -23.59 -0.08
N ARG A 36 10.06 -23.07 -0.28
CA ARG A 36 11.12 -23.71 -1.07
C ARG A 36 11.65 -24.98 -0.41
N GLU A 37 11.73 -25.01 0.92
CA GLU A 37 12.09 -26.23 1.68
C GLU A 37 11.04 -27.33 1.55
N LEU A 38 9.75 -26.98 1.64
CA LEU A 38 8.64 -27.94 1.59
C LEU A 38 8.31 -28.42 0.17
N LEU A 39 8.55 -27.58 -0.84
CA LEU A 39 8.21 -27.82 -2.24
C LEU A 39 9.44 -27.55 -3.14
N PRO A 40 10.52 -28.36 -3.02
CA PRO A 40 11.78 -28.09 -3.71
C PRO A 40 11.71 -28.24 -5.24
N ASP A 41 10.81 -29.09 -5.74
CA ASP A 41 10.66 -29.37 -7.17
C ASP A 41 9.63 -28.46 -7.86
N VAL A 42 8.97 -27.57 -7.12
CA VAL A 42 7.96 -26.65 -7.65
C VAL A 42 8.59 -25.29 -7.89
N PRO A 43 8.44 -24.69 -9.09
CA PRO A 43 8.87 -23.32 -9.33
C PRO A 43 8.09 -22.33 -8.43
N HIS A 44 8.82 -21.52 -7.68
CA HIS A 44 8.26 -20.43 -6.88
C HIS A 44 8.33 -19.13 -7.66
N VAL A 45 7.34 -18.26 -7.50
CA VAL A 45 7.22 -16.99 -8.23
C VAL A 45 6.95 -15.85 -7.26
N ALA A 46 7.70 -14.76 -7.38
CA ALA A 46 7.44 -13.53 -6.65
C ALA A 46 6.59 -12.58 -7.50
N VAL A 47 5.45 -12.16 -6.93
CA VAL A 47 4.54 -11.17 -7.53
C VAL A 47 4.53 -9.95 -6.63
N PHE A 48 4.88 -8.79 -7.18
CA PHE A 48 5.07 -7.56 -6.40
C PHE A 48 3.85 -6.64 -6.47
N ASP A 49 3.41 -6.18 -5.31
CA ASP A 49 2.31 -5.21 -5.21
C ASP A 49 2.63 -3.84 -5.82
N THR A 50 3.92 -3.51 -5.96
CA THR A 50 4.42 -2.27 -6.56
C THR A 50 4.55 -2.35 -8.09
N ALA A 51 4.34 -3.54 -8.69
CA ALA A 51 4.61 -3.81 -10.10
C ALA A 51 3.91 -2.85 -11.06
N LEU A 52 2.60 -2.67 -10.89
CA LEU A 52 1.79 -1.80 -11.75
C LEU A 52 2.27 -0.34 -11.70
N PHE A 53 2.81 0.09 -10.57
CA PHE A 53 3.15 1.48 -10.26
C PHE A 53 4.63 1.81 -10.50
N SER A 54 5.46 0.83 -10.89
CA SER A 54 6.88 1.09 -11.15
C SER A 54 7.12 2.04 -12.33
N THR A 55 6.12 2.23 -13.18
CA THR A 55 6.15 3.14 -14.34
C THR A 55 5.40 4.45 -14.10
N LEU A 56 5.05 4.78 -12.85
CA LEU A 56 4.47 6.07 -12.51
C LEU A 56 5.35 7.22 -13.05
N PRO A 57 4.75 8.26 -13.66
CA PRO A 57 5.49 9.42 -14.10
C PRO A 57 6.11 10.14 -12.89
N ASP A 58 7.28 10.76 -13.08
CA ASP A 58 7.98 11.49 -12.00
C ASP A 58 7.08 12.53 -11.32
N ALA A 59 6.20 13.18 -12.09
CA ALA A 59 5.23 14.14 -11.55
C ALA A 59 4.26 13.54 -10.51
N GLY A 60 3.93 12.25 -10.60
CA GLY A 60 3.12 11.54 -9.61
C GLY A 60 3.95 10.75 -8.59
N ALA A 61 5.21 10.46 -8.90
CA ALA A 61 6.09 9.64 -8.06
C ALA A 61 7.01 10.42 -7.12
N THR A 62 7.35 11.66 -7.44
CA THR A 62 8.32 12.48 -6.70
C THR A 62 7.62 13.33 -5.64
N TYR A 63 7.97 13.12 -4.38
CA TYR A 63 7.59 14.04 -3.31
C TYR A 63 8.37 15.35 -3.42
N ALA A 64 7.76 16.44 -2.99
CA ALA A 64 8.40 17.75 -2.89
C ALA A 64 9.36 17.85 -1.68
N LEU A 65 10.30 16.91 -1.59
CA LEU A 65 11.40 16.87 -0.62
C LEU A 65 12.68 17.39 -1.29
N ASP A 66 13.70 17.74 -0.49
CA ASP A 66 15.05 17.97 -1.02
C ASP A 66 15.48 16.79 -1.91
N ARG A 67 16.01 17.11 -3.09
CA ARG A 67 16.29 16.12 -4.13
C ARG A 67 17.40 15.16 -3.72
N GLU A 68 18.46 15.66 -3.09
CA GLU A 68 19.61 14.83 -2.72
C GLU A 68 19.22 13.87 -1.61
N VAL A 69 18.51 14.38 -0.60
CA VAL A 69 17.94 13.56 0.49
C VAL A 69 17.00 12.49 -0.05
N ALA A 70 16.10 12.84 -0.97
CA ALA A 70 15.16 11.89 -1.54
C ALA A 70 15.87 10.79 -2.35
N GLN A 71 16.90 11.14 -3.12
CA GLN A 71 17.69 10.19 -3.90
C GLN A 71 18.52 9.25 -3.03
N GLU A 72 19.22 9.80 -2.02
CA GLU A 72 20.06 9.04 -1.11
C GLU A 72 19.26 7.97 -0.34
N HIS A 73 18.04 8.31 0.08
CA HIS A 73 17.20 7.45 0.91
C HIS A 73 16.08 6.74 0.14
N GLY A 74 16.02 6.86 -1.19
CA GLY A 74 14.99 6.21 -2.01
C GLY A 74 13.56 6.69 -1.72
N VAL A 75 13.40 7.95 -1.30
CA VAL A 75 12.09 8.52 -0.95
C VAL A 75 11.33 8.86 -2.23
N ARG A 76 10.32 8.04 -2.54
CA ARG A 76 9.39 8.23 -3.65
C ARG A 76 8.07 7.52 -3.38
N ARG A 77 7.05 7.83 -4.17
CA ARG A 77 5.84 7.01 -4.24
C ARG A 77 6.16 5.67 -4.92
N TYR A 78 5.83 4.58 -4.24
CA TYR A 78 5.88 3.22 -4.78
C TYR A 78 4.50 2.71 -5.16
N GLY A 79 3.48 2.96 -4.32
CA GLY A 79 2.12 2.45 -4.51
C GLY A 79 1.97 0.95 -4.24
N PHE A 80 0.80 0.54 -3.74
CA PHE A 80 0.51 -0.86 -3.37
C PHE A 80 -0.91 -1.26 -3.80
N HIS A 81 -1.23 -2.55 -3.67
CA HIS A 81 -2.39 -3.20 -4.31
C HIS A 81 -2.32 -3.23 -5.84
N GLY A 82 -1.12 -3.15 -6.43
CA GLY A 82 -0.94 -3.08 -7.88
C GLY A 82 -1.51 -4.29 -8.61
N THR A 83 -1.44 -5.48 -8.02
CA THR A 83 -2.07 -6.70 -8.54
C THR A 83 -3.59 -6.55 -8.68
N SER A 84 -4.25 -5.98 -7.66
CA SER A 84 -5.69 -5.72 -7.67
C SER A 84 -6.07 -4.64 -8.68
N HIS A 85 -5.35 -3.51 -8.69
CA HIS A 85 -5.59 -2.41 -9.62
C HIS A 85 -5.39 -2.84 -11.09
N GLN A 86 -4.38 -3.66 -11.37
CA GLN A 86 -4.10 -4.21 -12.70
C GLN A 86 -5.19 -5.18 -13.13
N TYR A 87 -5.62 -6.07 -12.22
CA TYR A 87 -6.69 -7.02 -12.51
C TYR A 87 -8.01 -6.32 -12.80
N VAL A 88 -8.41 -5.36 -11.95
CA VAL A 88 -9.71 -4.69 -12.06
C VAL A 88 -9.77 -3.82 -13.32
N SER A 89 -8.74 -3.02 -13.61
CA SER A 89 -8.69 -2.21 -14.84
C SER A 89 -8.77 -3.08 -16.11
N GLY A 90 -8.05 -4.21 -16.14
CA GLY A 90 -8.16 -5.19 -17.23
C GLY A 90 -9.53 -5.87 -17.31
N LYS A 91 -10.16 -6.17 -16.17
CA LYS A 91 -11.50 -6.75 -16.12
C LYS A 91 -12.56 -5.80 -16.65
N VAL A 92 -12.47 -4.50 -16.31
CA VAL A 92 -13.37 -3.46 -16.82
C VAL A 92 -13.31 -3.39 -18.34
N ALA A 93 -12.11 -3.43 -18.93
CA ALA A 93 -11.94 -3.45 -20.38
C ALA A 93 -12.69 -4.63 -21.04
N ARG A 94 -12.57 -5.82 -20.46
CA ARG A 94 -13.28 -7.03 -20.93
C ARG A 94 -14.80 -6.90 -20.80
N VAL A 95 -15.30 -6.38 -19.67
CA VAL A 95 -16.74 -6.20 -19.43
C VAL A 95 -17.34 -5.20 -20.43
N LEU A 96 -16.60 -4.13 -20.75
CA LEU A 96 -17.04 -3.12 -21.70
C LEU A 96 -16.86 -3.53 -23.18
N GLY A 97 -16.21 -4.67 -23.46
CA GLY A 97 -15.88 -5.09 -24.83
C GLY A 97 -14.93 -4.10 -25.53
N ARG A 98 -14.07 -3.40 -24.77
CA ARG A 98 -13.15 -2.39 -25.29
C ARG A 98 -11.70 -2.80 -25.05
N ARG A 99 -10.81 -2.30 -25.90
CA ARG A 99 -9.36 -2.44 -25.72
C ARG A 99 -8.89 -1.55 -24.56
N ILE A 100 -7.98 -2.04 -23.73
CA ILE A 100 -7.53 -1.34 -22.50
C ILE A 100 -6.83 -0.03 -22.82
N GLU A 101 -6.14 0.06 -23.95
CA GLU A 101 -5.41 1.25 -24.41
C GLU A 101 -6.36 2.43 -24.71
N GLY A 102 -7.65 2.15 -24.93
CA GLY A 102 -8.68 3.16 -25.19
C GLY A 102 -9.47 3.57 -23.94
N LEU A 103 -9.05 3.16 -22.74
CA LEU A 103 -9.75 3.40 -21.49
C LEU A 103 -8.89 4.16 -20.48
N ASN A 104 -9.52 5.10 -19.81
CA ASN A 104 -8.99 5.70 -18.59
C ASN A 104 -9.92 5.28 -17.45
N THR A 105 -9.36 4.69 -16.40
CA THR A 105 -10.12 4.14 -15.28
C THR A 105 -9.58 4.67 -13.96
N ILE A 106 -10.49 4.97 -13.04
CA ILE A 106 -10.17 5.09 -11.62
C ILE A 106 -10.57 3.77 -10.97
N VAL A 107 -9.64 3.15 -10.24
CA VAL A 107 -9.92 1.92 -9.48
C VAL A 107 -9.83 2.23 -7.99
N LEU A 108 -10.86 1.86 -7.25
CA LEU A 108 -10.92 2.00 -5.80
C LEU A 108 -10.87 0.61 -5.16
N HIS A 109 -9.71 0.26 -4.61
CA HIS A 109 -9.55 -0.95 -3.81
C HIS A 109 -9.91 -0.61 -2.37
N LEU A 110 -11.11 -1.00 -1.92
CA LEU A 110 -11.65 -0.65 -0.60
C LEU A 110 -11.77 -1.89 0.28
N GLY A 111 -10.67 -2.22 0.97
CA GLY A 111 -10.61 -3.28 1.98
C GLY A 111 -10.11 -2.76 3.33
N ASN A 112 -9.56 -3.65 4.15
CA ASN A 112 -8.90 -3.25 5.42
C ASN A 112 -7.72 -2.30 5.18
N GLY A 113 -6.97 -2.52 4.10
CA GLY A 113 -6.16 -1.50 3.45
C GLY A 113 -6.95 -0.94 2.27
N ALA A 114 -6.88 0.38 2.06
CA ALA A 114 -7.61 1.04 0.99
C ALA A 114 -6.68 1.88 0.11
N SER A 115 -6.80 1.76 -1.20
CA SER A 115 -6.08 2.64 -2.13
C SER A 115 -6.87 2.93 -3.40
N ALA A 116 -6.62 4.09 -3.99
CA ALA A 116 -7.13 4.49 -5.29
C ALA A 116 -5.99 4.48 -6.32
N SER A 117 -6.31 4.20 -7.58
CA SER A 117 -5.38 4.42 -8.70
C SER A 117 -6.06 5.09 -9.88
N ALA A 118 -5.29 5.88 -10.61
CA ALA A 118 -5.64 6.35 -11.95
C ALA A 118 -4.84 5.52 -12.95
N VAL A 119 -5.53 4.87 -13.89
CA VAL A 119 -4.93 4.03 -14.93
C VAL A 119 -5.34 4.58 -16.28
N ARG A 120 -4.35 4.97 -17.09
CA ARG A 120 -4.49 5.53 -18.44
C ARG A 120 -4.00 4.51 -19.45
N GLY A 121 -4.91 3.99 -20.27
CA GLY A 121 -4.57 3.03 -21.32
C GLY A 121 -3.96 1.71 -20.79
N GLY A 122 -4.27 1.32 -19.55
CA GLY A 122 -3.66 0.14 -18.90
C GLY A 122 -2.34 0.41 -18.16
N VAL A 123 -1.82 1.63 -18.22
CA VAL A 123 -0.61 2.06 -17.48
C VAL A 123 -1.04 2.92 -16.29
N ALA A 124 -0.44 2.73 -15.11
CA ALA A 124 -0.74 3.59 -13.97
C ALA A 124 -0.23 5.02 -14.20
N ASP A 125 -1.12 5.98 -14.01
CA ASP A 125 -0.86 7.43 -14.07
C ASP A 125 -0.64 7.99 -12.65
N ASP A 126 -1.38 7.45 -11.66
CA ASP A 126 -1.29 7.85 -10.26
C ASP A 126 -1.80 6.76 -9.29
N THR A 127 -1.46 6.85 -8.00
CA THR A 127 -1.95 5.97 -6.92
C THR A 127 -1.90 6.66 -5.57
N SER A 128 -2.87 6.37 -4.70
CA SER A 128 -3.00 7.08 -3.42
C SER A 128 -1.97 6.65 -2.37
N MET A 129 -1.55 5.38 -2.38
CA MET A 129 -0.52 4.93 -1.43
C MET A 129 0.86 5.43 -1.84
N GLY A 130 1.70 5.63 -0.84
CA GLY A 130 2.92 6.40 -0.95
C GLY A 130 4.18 5.58 -1.12
N MET A 131 5.24 6.06 -0.46
CA MET A 131 6.42 5.27 -0.12
C MET A 131 6.03 4.02 0.67
N THR A 132 5.03 4.15 1.53
CA THR A 132 4.48 3.08 2.36
C THR A 132 2.96 2.95 2.16
N PRO A 133 2.34 1.85 2.64
CA PRO A 133 0.89 1.69 2.60
C PRO A 133 0.09 2.59 3.56
N LEU A 134 0.73 3.61 4.17
CA LEU A 134 0.10 4.51 5.12
C LEU A 134 -0.60 5.70 4.47
N GLU A 135 -0.02 6.27 3.41
CA GLU A 135 -0.57 7.44 2.69
C GLU A 135 -1.87 7.11 1.96
N GLY A 136 -2.72 8.13 1.77
CA GLY A 136 -3.90 8.10 0.93
C GLY A 136 -5.18 7.98 1.73
N LEU A 137 -5.99 6.99 1.39
CA LEU A 137 -7.34 6.85 1.93
C LEU A 137 -7.33 6.49 3.42
N VAL A 138 -8.39 6.88 4.14
CA VAL A 138 -8.71 6.29 5.44
C VAL A 138 -8.91 4.79 5.28
N MET A 139 -8.36 4.00 6.21
CA MET A 139 -8.42 2.53 6.15
C MET A 139 -8.93 1.94 7.47
N GLY A 140 -8.94 0.61 7.60
CA GLY A 140 -9.47 -0.06 8.79
C GLY A 140 -8.76 0.35 10.08
N THR A 141 -7.42 0.38 10.07
CA THR A 141 -6.60 0.77 11.24
C THR A 141 -5.54 1.82 10.98
N ARG A 142 -5.46 2.31 9.73
CA ARG A 142 -4.45 3.25 9.28
C ARG A 142 -5.04 4.64 9.11
N THR A 143 -4.27 5.67 9.43
CA THR A 143 -4.69 7.08 9.28
C THR A 143 -5.12 7.40 7.85
N GLY A 144 -4.36 6.92 6.85
CA GLY A 144 -4.36 7.59 5.56
C GLY A 144 -3.58 8.90 5.65
N ASP A 145 -3.95 9.85 4.81
CA ASP A 145 -3.40 11.20 4.81
C ASP A 145 -3.60 11.90 6.16
N ILE A 146 -2.52 12.49 6.65
CA ILE A 146 -2.47 13.32 7.85
C ILE A 146 -1.38 14.38 7.67
N ASP A 147 -1.52 15.53 8.32
CA ASP A 147 -0.46 16.53 8.34
C ASP A 147 0.82 15.92 8.93
N ALA A 148 1.92 15.98 8.17
CA ALA A 148 3.23 15.50 8.60
C ALA A 148 3.70 16.15 9.91
N ALA A 149 3.27 17.38 10.20
CA ALA A 149 3.60 18.06 11.45
C ALA A 149 3.01 17.38 12.69
N VAL A 150 1.99 16.53 12.55
CA VAL A 150 1.42 15.74 13.66
C VAL A 150 2.49 14.81 14.26
N VAL A 151 3.36 14.21 13.45
CA VAL A 151 4.47 13.36 13.95
C VAL A 151 5.38 14.17 14.88
N PHE A 152 5.77 15.38 14.46
CA PHE A 152 6.61 16.27 15.28
C PHE A 152 5.87 16.76 16.52
N HIS A 153 4.58 17.04 16.40
CA HIS A 153 3.75 17.48 17.52
C HIS A 153 3.66 16.40 18.61
N LEU A 154 3.33 15.15 18.23
CA LEU A 154 3.25 14.03 19.15
C LEU A 154 4.60 13.71 19.79
N ALA A 155 5.68 13.71 19.02
CA ALA A 155 7.01 13.45 19.55
C ALA A 155 7.43 14.53 20.56
N ARG A 156 7.29 15.81 20.20
CA ARG A 156 7.78 16.93 21.03
C ARG A 156 6.90 17.22 22.25
N ASN A 157 5.57 17.09 22.12
CA ASN A 157 4.63 17.53 23.15
C ASN A 157 3.98 16.38 23.92
N ALA A 158 3.78 15.23 23.28
CA ALA A 158 3.23 14.03 23.94
C ALA A 158 4.33 13.03 24.35
N GLY A 159 5.60 13.31 24.04
CA GLY A 159 6.74 12.47 24.41
C GLY A 159 6.75 11.09 23.74
N MET A 160 5.95 10.90 22.68
CA MET A 160 5.87 9.62 21.99
C MET A 160 7.13 9.36 21.17
N SER A 161 7.65 8.14 21.26
CA SER A 161 8.70 7.67 20.37
C SER A 161 8.19 7.49 18.93
N ILE A 162 9.10 7.45 17.97
CA ILE A 162 8.76 7.20 16.56
C ILE A 162 8.03 5.86 16.39
N ASP A 163 8.43 4.82 17.12
CA ASP A 163 7.78 3.51 17.08
C ASP A 163 6.35 3.55 17.66
N GLU A 164 6.11 4.32 18.72
CA GLU A 164 4.76 4.50 19.26
C GLU A 164 3.85 5.25 18.30
N ILE A 165 4.40 6.22 17.57
CA ILE A 165 3.68 6.97 16.53
C ILE A 165 3.40 6.06 15.32
N ASP A 166 4.37 5.24 14.90
CA ASP A 166 4.16 4.26 13.82
C ASP A 166 3.05 3.27 14.19
N VAL A 167 3.07 2.72 15.40
CA VAL A 167 2.01 1.83 15.90
C VAL A 167 0.67 2.55 15.99
N LEU A 168 0.65 3.81 16.45
CA LEU A 168 -0.56 4.63 16.47
C LEU A 168 -1.14 4.72 15.05
N PHE A 169 -0.34 5.22 14.11
CA PHE A 169 -0.77 5.51 12.75
C PHE A 169 -1.13 4.26 11.96
N ASN A 170 -0.49 3.11 12.21
CA ASN A 170 -0.75 1.87 11.47
C ASN A 170 -1.81 0.96 12.09
N LYS A 171 -1.99 0.97 13.42
CA LYS A 171 -2.75 -0.08 14.15
C LYS A 171 -3.88 0.47 15.03
N ARG A 172 -3.86 1.75 15.38
CA ARG A 172 -4.81 2.37 16.31
C ARG A 172 -5.55 3.58 15.72
N SER A 173 -5.41 3.83 14.43
CA SER A 173 -6.05 4.95 13.72
C SER A 173 -7.10 4.44 12.73
N GLY A 174 -7.45 5.24 11.72
CA GLY A 174 -8.45 4.89 10.71
C GLY A 174 -9.84 4.70 11.32
N VAL A 175 -10.65 3.87 10.67
CA VAL A 175 -12.02 3.55 11.13
C VAL A 175 -11.99 3.06 12.58
N LYS A 176 -11.01 2.23 12.97
CA LYS A 176 -10.85 1.77 14.35
C LYS A 176 -10.61 2.89 15.34
N GLY A 177 -9.71 3.81 15.01
CA GLY A 177 -9.34 4.90 15.91
C GLY A 177 -10.48 5.89 16.13
N LEU A 178 -11.36 6.04 15.13
CA LEU A 178 -12.49 6.96 15.17
C LEU A 178 -13.76 6.33 15.77
N SER A 179 -14.06 5.07 15.43
CA SER A 179 -15.33 4.40 15.76
C SER A 179 -15.20 3.21 16.73
N GLY A 180 -13.98 2.85 17.12
CA GLY A 180 -13.71 1.67 17.95
C GLY A 180 -13.70 0.33 17.19
N VAL A 181 -14.15 0.27 15.93
CA VAL A 181 -14.22 -0.96 15.12
C VAL A 181 -13.49 -0.80 13.78
N ASN A 182 -12.93 -1.88 13.23
CA ASN A 182 -12.26 -1.87 11.92
C ASN A 182 -12.98 -2.70 10.85
N ASP A 183 -14.06 -3.39 11.21
CA ASP A 183 -14.91 -4.11 10.27
C ASP A 183 -16.05 -3.20 9.81
N PHE A 184 -16.12 -2.93 8.50
CA PHE A 184 -17.14 -2.06 7.92
C PHE A 184 -18.59 -2.56 8.11
N ARG A 185 -18.80 -3.86 8.31
CA ARG A 185 -20.13 -4.41 8.61
C ARG A 185 -20.55 -4.02 10.02
N GLU A 186 -19.61 -4.08 10.96
CA GLU A 186 -19.87 -3.68 12.33
C GLU A 186 -20.00 -2.16 12.47
N LEU A 187 -19.15 -1.40 11.77
CA LEU A 187 -19.30 0.05 11.65
C LEU A 187 -20.71 0.40 11.17
N ARG A 188 -21.19 -0.26 10.12
CA ARG A 188 -22.53 -0.02 9.58
C ARG A 188 -23.63 -0.33 10.61
N ARG A 189 -23.48 -1.41 11.37
CA ARG A 189 -24.41 -1.77 12.44
C ARG A 189 -24.46 -0.69 13.53
N LEU A 190 -23.32 -0.13 13.92
CA LEU A 190 -23.23 0.96 14.90
C LEU A 190 -23.87 2.25 14.37
N ILE A 191 -23.60 2.61 13.12
CA ILE A 191 -24.24 3.76 12.44
C ILE A 191 -25.76 3.59 12.45
N ASP A 192 -26.26 2.42 12.03
CA ASP A 192 -27.69 2.14 11.97
C ASP A 192 -28.35 2.09 13.37
N ALA A 193 -27.54 1.87 14.43
CA ALA A 193 -27.96 1.94 15.83
C ALA A 193 -27.85 3.35 16.44
N GLY A 194 -27.38 4.35 15.68
CA GLY A 194 -27.29 5.74 16.11
C GLY A 194 -26.01 6.10 16.89
N ASP A 195 -24.95 5.30 16.76
CA ASP A 195 -23.64 5.62 17.33
C ASP A 195 -23.03 6.83 16.59
N GLU A 196 -22.70 7.91 17.33
CA GLU A 196 -22.18 9.16 16.77
C GLU A 196 -20.70 9.06 16.38
N ASP A 197 -19.88 8.31 17.12
CA ASP A 197 -18.46 8.12 16.82
C ASP A 197 -18.27 7.26 15.55
N ALA A 198 -19.23 6.37 15.27
CA ALA A 198 -19.25 5.57 14.06
C ALA A 198 -19.74 6.33 12.80
N ARG A 199 -20.44 7.46 12.95
CA ARG A 199 -21.13 8.17 11.85
C ARG A 199 -20.26 9.20 11.14
#